data_AF-A0A941QZN8-F1
#
_entry.id   AF-A0A941QZN8-F1
#
_cell.length_a   1.000
_cell.length_b   1.000
_cell.length_c   1.000
_cell.angle_alpha   90.00
_cell.angle_beta   90.00
_cell.angle_gamma   90.00
#
_symmetry.space_group_name_H-M   'P 1'
#
loop_
_entity.id
_entity.type
_entity.pdbx_description
1 polymer ?
#
loop_
_entity_poly.entity_id
_entity_poly.type
_entity_poly.pdbx_seq_one_letter_code
_entity_poly.pdbx_strand_id
1 'polypeptide(L)'
;MNKFSYVIKNTILNMRRTPLLVFATIIAVLVSSFLVFTTLSARSIVQNNTVRWQNGTHVVIFLDDRVTTTAHKQLQESLETYPEIRTVEYFTKSEAEEEFKILFKDQPELLSEVDYEKLPSSLRVNLNDPSDYELIIERMDGNPAVKEIRTSGEAIERLLSLTNTLVISASTFALLIGFAAFILIINTLRLAAYSKKKEIKIMRLVGASSTYIRLPFIFEAVFESLIGTSIAVGLGWGIIEYSKNSIVAESIFDITISDSYLIYLTLVLLLSSIIFGLFASFVGIRKVLND
;
A
#
# COMPACT_ATOMS: atom_id res chain seq x y z
N MET A 1 -5.60 -33.45 -32.06
CA MET A 1 -5.39 -32.80 -30.74
C MET A 1 -4.82 -31.40 -30.98
N ASN A 2 -5.51 -30.35 -30.54
CA ASN A 2 -5.02 -28.97 -30.68
C ASN A 2 -3.68 -28.79 -29.95
N LYS A 3 -2.71 -28.12 -30.59
CA LYS A 3 -1.36 -27.86 -30.04
C LYS A 3 -1.41 -27.33 -28.60
N PHE A 4 -2.41 -26.49 -28.30
CA PHE A 4 -2.66 -25.93 -26.97
C PHE A 4 -3.00 -26.98 -25.89
N SER A 5 -3.90 -27.92 -26.21
CA SER A 5 -4.29 -29.00 -25.29
C SER A 5 -3.13 -29.96 -24.97
N TYR A 6 -2.25 -30.19 -25.95
CA TYR A 6 -1.03 -30.97 -25.73
C TYR A 6 -0.09 -30.29 -24.72
N VAL A 7 0.13 -28.98 -24.88
CA VAL A 7 1.04 -28.22 -24.00
C VAL A 7 0.52 -28.22 -22.56
N ILE A 8 -0.75 -27.87 -22.34
CA ILE A 8 -1.35 -27.86 -20.99
C ILE A 8 -1.27 -29.24 -20.34
N LYS A 9 -1.65 -30.30 -21.08
CA LYS A 9 -1.61 -31.68 -20.55
C LYS A 9 -0.19 -32.06 -20.15
N ASN A 10 0.80 -31.71 -20.97
CA ASN A 10 2.19 -32.05 -20.69
C ASN A 10 2.78 -31.22 -19.54
N THR A 11 2.35 -29.97 -19.37
CA THR A 11 2.68 -29.12 -18.21
C THR A 11 2.12 -29.70 -16.92
N ILE A 12 0.83 -30.07 -16.88
CA ILE A 12 0.22 -30.70 -15.70
C ILE A 12 0.93 -32.02 -15.35
N LEU A 13 1.27 -32.82 -16.36
CA LEU A 13 2.03 -34.06 -16.16
C LEU A 13 3.45 -33.81 -15.62
N ASN A 14 4.11 -32.72 -16.02
CA ASN A 14 5.40 -32.31 -15.43
C ASN A 14 5.24 -31.96 -13.94
N MET A 15 4.25 -31.13 -13.62
CA MET A 15 4.02 -30.66 -12.26
C MET A 15 3.76 -31.82 -11.31
N ARG A 16 2.98 -32.83 -11.73
CA ARG A 16 2.69 -34.02 -10.91
C ARG A 16 3.90 -34.91 -10.65
N ARG A 17 4.98 -34.79 -11.44
CA ARG A 17 6.21 -35.58 -11.26
C ARG A 17 7.20 -34.94 -10.28
N THR A 18 7.10 -33.64 -10.03
CA THR A 18 7.92 -32.91 -9.05
C THR A 18 7.07 -32.13 -8.04
N PRO A 19 6.07 -32.77 -7.41
CA PRO A 19 4.98 -32.06 -6.71
C PRO A 19 5.47 -31.23 -5.53
N LEU A 20 6.49 -31.69 -4.81
CA LEU A 20 7.06 -30.96 -3.66
C LEU A 20 7.70 -29.63 -4.07
N LEU A 21 8.44 -29.62 -5.19
CA LEU A 21 9.13 -28.41 -5.66
C LEU A 21 8.15 -27.42 -6.27
N VAL A 22 7.19 -27.89 -7.04
CA VAL A 22 6.08 -27.09 -7.59
C VAL A 22 5.25 -26.47 -6.46
N PHE A 23 4.96 -27.23 -5.41
CA PHE A 23 4.23 -26.71 -4.26
C PHE A 23 5.05 -25.66 -3.50
N ALA A 24 6.35 -25.90 -3.32
CA ALA A 24 7.26 -24.94 -2.69
C ALA A 24 7.39 -23.64 -3.51
N THR A 25 7.46 -23.71 -4.85
CA THR A 25 7.50 -22.51 -5.71
C THR A 25 6.19 -21.73 -5.62
N ILE A 26 5.04 -22.41 -5.69
CA ILE A 26 3.72 -21.76 -5.56
C ILE A 26 3.59 -21.05 -4.21
N ILE A 27 4.00 -21.68 -3.11
CA ILE A 27 3.99 -21.06 -1.78
C ILE A 27 4.91 -19.85 -1.73
N ALA A 28 6.15 -19.96 -2.24
CA ALA A 28 7.09 -18.85 -2.21
C ALA A 28 6.57 -17.65 -3.01
N VAL A 29 6.01 -17.87 -4.21
CA VAL A 29 5.36 -16.82 -5.00
C VAL A 29 4.14 -16.26 -4.27
N LEU A 30 3.31 -17.12 -3.66
CA LEU A 30 2.15 -16.70 -2.88
C LEU A 30 2.57 -15.75 -1.76
N VAL A 31 3.51 -16.15 -0.90
CA VAL A 31 3.94 -15.34 0.24
C VAL A 31 4.54 -14.01 -0.23
N SER A 32 5.38 -14.04 -1.26
CA SER A 32 5.96 -12.83 -1.85
C SER A 32 4.87 -11.88 -2.37
N SER A 33 3.97 -12.36 -3.23
CA SER A 33 2.89 -11.55 -3.81
C SER A 33 1.89 -11.08 -2.76
N PHE A 34 1.65 -11.88 -1.72
CA PHE A 34 0.75 -11.52 -0.63
C PHE A 34 1.32 -10.37 0.20
N LEU A 35 2.63 -10.42 0.53
CA LEU A 35 3.31 -9.32 1.21
C LEU A 35 3.24 -8.04 0.39
N VAL A 36 3.49 -8.08 -0.91
CA VAL A 36 3.37 -6.90 -1.78
C VAL A 36 1.94 -6.37 -1.80
N PHE A 37 0.95 -7.24 -2.01
CA PHE A 37 -0.45 -6.84 -2.09
C PHE A 37 -0.92 -6.16 -0.79
N THR A 38 -0.69 -6.82 0.35
CA THR A 38 -1.14 -6.32 1.67
C THR A 38 -0.42 -5.03 2.06
N THR A 39 0.89 -4.94 1.79
CA THR A 39 1.69 -3.76 2.10
C THR A 39 1.26 -2.54 1.29
N LEU A 40 1.06 -2.70 -0.03
CA LEU A 40 0.61 -1.59 -0.89
C LEU A 40 -0.83 -1.19 -0.59
N SER A 41 -1.69 -2.16 -0.27
CA SER A 41 -3.06 -1.89 0.20
C SER A 41 -3.05 -1.14 1.53
N ALA A 42 -2.26 -1.56 2.51
CA ALA A 42 -2.12 -0.89 3.80
C ALA A 42 -1.61 0.55 3.65
N ARG A 43 -0.60 0.76 2.79
CA ARG A 43 -0.13 2.11 2.44
C ARG A 43 -1.26 2.97 1.87
N SER A 44 -2.04 2.41 0.95
CA SER A 44 -3.18 3.10 0.33
C SER A 44 -4.28 3.44 1.35
N ILE A 45 -4.57 2.54 2.30
CA ILE A 45 -5.50 2.82 3.42
C ILE A 45 -5.01 4.01 4.22
N VAL A 46 -3.74 3.97 4.65
CA VAL A 46 -3.16 5.04 5.48
C VAL A 46 -3.19 6.36 4.72
N GLN A 47 -2.74 6.38 3.46
CA GLN A 47 -2.72 7.61 2.66
C GLN A 47 -4.12 8.16 2.41
N ASN A 48 -5.12 7.33 2.08
CA ASN A 48 -6.48 7.79 1.87
C ASN A 48 -7.14 8.27 3.17
N ASN A 49 -6.85 7.61 4.30
CA ASN A 49 -7.34 8.08 5.60
C ASN A 49 -6.67 9.38 6.00
N THR A 50 -5.37 9.55 5.76
CA THR A 50 -4.70 10.83 5.92
C THR A 50 -5.36 11.89 5.06
N VAL A 51 -5.76 11.60 3.80
CA VAL A 51 -6.50 12.56 2.95
C VAL A 51 -7.91 12.89 3.47
N ARG A 52 -8.58 11.95 4.12
CA ARG A 52 -9.86 12.25 4.79
C ARG A 52 -9.66 13.06 6.07
N TRP A 53 -8.60 12.77 6.83
CA TRP A 53 -8.13 13.56 7.96
C TRP A 53 -7.56 14.91 7.50
N GLN A 54 -7.17 15.07 6.22
CA GLN A 54 -6.72 16.33 5.63
C GLN A 54 -7.85 17.35 5.44
N ASN A 55 -9.12 16.91 5.47
CA ASN A 55 -10.25 17.83 5.65
C ASN A 55 -10.39 18.29 7.11
N GLY A 56 -9.64 17.69 8.03
CA GLY A 56 -9.43 18.17 9.38
C GLY A 56 -8.29 19.18 9.44
N THR A 57 -8.35 20.02 10.47
CA THR A 57 -7.37 21.07 10.72
C THR A 57 -6.00 20.48 11.05
N HIS A 58 -4.98 20.82 10.25
CA HIS A 58 -3.62 20.33 10.46
C HIS A 58 -2.87 21.17 11.49
N VAL A 59 -3.09 22.49 11.43
CA VAL A 59 -2.48 23.47 12.33
C VAL A 59 -3.60 24.37 12.87
N VAL A 60 -3.74 24.40 14.18
CA VAL A 60 -4.64 25.31 14.90
C VAL A 60 -3.76 26.42 15.48
N ILE A 61 -3.94 27.63 14.98
CA ILE A 61 -3.26 28.83 15.47
C ILE A 61 -4.23 29.54 16.41
N PHE A 62 -4.00 29.43 17.72
CA PHE A 62 -4.77 30.19 18.71
C PHE A 62 -4.32 31.64 18.70
N LEU A 63 -5.30 32.54 18.60
CA LEU A 63 -5.09 33.96 18.48
C LEU A 63 -5.00 34.63 19.85
N ASP A 64 -4.22 35.70 19.92
CA ASP A 64 -4.14 36.53 21.12
C ASP A 64 -5.29 37.54 21.17
N ASP A 65 -6.07 37.50 22.25
CA ASP A 65 -7.22 38.40 22.48
C ASP A 65 -6.82 39.87 22.70
N ARG A 66 -5.53 40.15 22.97
CA ARG A 66 -5.01 41.51 23.14
C ARG A 66 -4.89 42.26 21.81
N VAL A 67 -5.02 41.54 20.70
CA VAL A 67 -4.82 42.07 19.34
C VAL A 67 -6.17 42.35 18.67
N THR A 68 -6.24 43.42 17.89
CA THR A 68 -7.49 43.84 17.22
C THR A 68 -7.94 42.84 16.16
N THR A 69 -9.26 42.74 15.94
CA THR A 69 -9.86 41.88 14.90
C THR A 69 -9.33 42.18 13.49
N THR A 70 -8.93 43.43 13.23
CA THR A 70 -8.28 43.82 11.96
C THR A 70 -6.94 43.11 11.75
N ALA A 71 -6.14 42.97 12.80
CA ALA A 71 -4.85 42.29 12.73
C ALA A 71 -5.01 40.76 12.62
N HIS A 72 -6.04 40.17 13.24
CA HIS A 72 -6.38 38.76 13.01
C HIS A 72 -6.79 38.51 11.55
N LYS A 73 -7.55 39.43 10.95
CA LYS A 73 -7.94 39.33 9.54
C LYS A 73 -6.74 39.46 8.59
N GLN A 74 -5.83 40.39 8.86
CA GLN A 74 -4.58 40.51 8.09
C GLN A 74 -3.71 39.26 8.19
N LEU A 75 -3.66 38.63 9.37
CA LEU A 75 -2.97 37.37 9.55
C LEU A 75 -3.60 36.25 8.71
N GLN A 76 -4.94 36.14 8.73
CA GLN A 76 -5.67 35.20 7.88
C GLN A 76 -5.35 35.40 6.39
N GLU A 77 -5.49 36.63 5.89
CA GLU A 77 -5.20 36.96 4.48
C GLU A 77 -3.74 36.64 4.12
N SER A 78 -2.80 36.88 5.03
CA SER A 78 -1.39 36.51 4.82
C SER A 78 -1.19 35.00 4.72
N LEU A 79 -1.86 34.21 5.57
CA LEU A 79 -1.77 32.75 5.54
C LEU A 79 -2.35 32.19 4.23
N GLU A 80 -3.43 32.77 3.72
CA GLU A 80 -4.04 32.35 2.45
C GLU A 80 -3.12 32.55 1.23
N THR A 81 -2.08 33.38 1.34
CA THR A 81 -1.09 33.56 0.25
C THR A 81 -0.03 32.47 0.18
N TYR A 82 0.08 31.62 1.21
CA TYR A 82 1.14 30.63 1.29
C TYR A 82 0.82 29.41 0.41
N PRO A 83 1.74 28.97 -0.46
CA PRO A 83 1.50 27.85 -1.37
C PRO A 83 1.33 26.50 -0.65
N GLU A 84 1.81 26.40 0.59
CA GLU A 84 1.67 25.21 1.43
C GLU A 84 0.25 25.08 2.02
N ILE A 85 -0.51 26.18 2.05
CA ILE A 85 -1.84 26.26 2.66
C ILE A 85 -2.92 26.00 1.62
N ARG A 86 -3.85 25.12 1.97
CA ARG A 86 -5.03 24.77 1.17
C ARG A 86 -6.23 25.66 1.53
N THR A 87 -6.54 25.78 2.82
CA THR A 87 -7.61 26.64 3.33
C THR A 87 -7.26 27.17 4.71
N VAL A 88 -7.79 28.34 5.03
CA VAL A 88 -7.72 28.95 6.37
C VAL A 88 -9.14 29.30 6.79
N GLU A 89 -9.55 28.83 7.96
CA GLU A 89 -10.88 29.11 8.52
C GLU A 89 -10.73 29.82 9.86
N TYR A 90 -11.44 30.94 10.03
CA TYR A 90 -11.51 31.64 11.30
C TYR A 90 -12.59 31.01 12.18
N PHE A 91 -12.19 30.55 13.36
CA PHE A 91 -13.09 30.01 14.38
C PHE A 91 -13.23 31.01 15.53
N THR A 92 -14.46 31.45 15.75
CA THR A 92 -14.84 32.34 16.85
C THR A 92 -14.84 31.62 18.19
N LYS A 93 -14.84 32.39 19.28
CA LYS A 93 -14.98 31.85 20.64
C LYS A 93 -16.28 31.08 20.83
N SER A 94 -17.39 31.58 20.27
CA SER A 94 -18.70 30.94 20.36
C SER A 94 -18.74 29.59 19.62
N GLU A 95 -18.13 29.50 18.44
CA GLU A 95 -18.01 28.23 17.71
C GLU A 95 -17.11 27.23 18.45
N ALA A 96 -16.02 27.71 19.06
CA ALA A 96 -15.16 26.86 19.89
C ALA A 96 -15.90 26.32 21.14
N GLU A 97 -16.76 27.13 21.77
CA GLU A 97 -17.62 26.70 22.87
C GLU A 97 -18.64 25.63 22.43
N GLU A 98 -19.30 25.83 21.30
CA GLU A 98 -20.27 24.86 20.77
C GLU A 98 -19.60 23.52 20.44
N GLU A 99 -18.44 23.55 19.78
CA GLU A 99 -17.68 22.34 19.47
C GLU A 99 -17.19 21.63 20.74
N PHE A 100 -16.72 22.37 21.76
CA PHE A 100 -16.33 21.81 23.04
C PHE A 100 -17.49 21.07 23.72
N LYS A 101 -18.70 21.65 23.69
CA LYS A 101 -19.92 21.01 24.22
C LYS A 101 -20.30 19.74 23.47
N ILE A 102 -20.04 19.68 22.16
CA ILE A 102 -20.28 18.49 21.34
C ILE A 102 -19.27 17.40 21.68
N LEU A 103 -17.97 17.74 21.72
CA LEU A 103 -16.88 16.78 21.95
C LEU A 103 -16.95 16.15 23.35
N PHE A 104 -17.36 16.92 24.36
CA PHE A 104 -17.39 16.47 25.76
C PHE A 104 -18.81 16.24 26.29
N LYS A 105 -19.79 16.03 25.40
CA LYS A 105 -21.20 15.81 25.75
C LYS A 105 -21.41 14.69 26.78
N ASP A 106 -20.59 13.64 26.73
CA ASP A 106 -20.65 12.49 27.64
C ASP A 106 -19.83 12.67 28.93
N GLN A 107 -19.17 13.83 29.11
CA GLN A 107 -18.31 14.15 30.24
C GLN A 107 -18.78 15.46 30.92
N PRO A 108 -19.92 15.44 31.65
CA PRO A 108 -20.54 16.63 32.21
C PRO A 108 -19.67 17.36 33.24
N GLU A 109 -18.73 16.67 33.90
CA GLU A 109 -17.76 17.27 34.82
C GLU A 109 -16.85 18.27 34.09
N LEU A 110 -16.32 17.91 32.91
CA LEU A 110 -15.47 18.79 32.09
C LEU A 110 -16.24 20.01 31.55
N LEU A 111 -17.53 19.84 31.23
CA LEU A 111 -18.37 20.95 30.75
C LEU A 111 -18.66 21.99 31.83
N SER A 112 -18.60 21.60 33.11
CA SER A 112 -18.87 22.49 34.24
C SER A 112 -17.63 23.22 34.79
N GLU A 113 -16.44 22.67 34.57
CA GLU A 113 -15.18 23.24 35.09
C GLU A 113 -14.48 24.18 34.09
N VAL A 114 -14.88 24.18 32.82
CA VAL A 114 -14.26 25.02 31.79
C VAL A 114 -14.81 26.44 31.80
N ASP A 115 -13.89 27.39 31.84
CA ASP A 115 -14.18 28.82 31.68
C ASP A 115 -14.24 29.18 30.19
N TYR A 116 -15.46 29.20 29.65
CA TYR A 116 -15.72 29.44 28.22
C TYR A 116 -15.26 30.82 27.74
N GLU A 117 -15.18 31.83 28.63
CA GLU A 117 -14.70 33.18 28.25
C GLU A 117 -13.19 33.18 27.93
N LYS A 118 -12.45 32.21 28.48
CA LYS A 118 -11.01 32.04 28.26
C LYS A 118 -10.67 31.24 27.01
N LEU A 119 -11.66 30.71 26.28
CA LEU A 119 -11.44 30.03 25.02
C LEU A 119 -10.93 31.06 23.98
N PRO A 120 -9.71 30.90 23.45
CA PRO A 120 -9.20 31.79 22.42
C PRO A 120 -9.90 31.54 21.08
N SER A 121 -10.04 32.58 20.26
CA SER A 121 -10.33 32.37 18.84
C SER A 121 -9.16 31.67 18.15
N SER A 122 -9.40 31.00 17.04
CA SER A 122 -8.36 30.26 16.33
C SER A 122 -8.46 30.38 14.82
N LEU A 123 -7.32 30.34 14.14
CA LEU A 123 -7.24 30.09 12.70
C LEU A 123 -6.94 28.62 12.50
N ARG A 124 -7.84 27.93 11.80
CA ARG A 124 -7.72 26.52 11.43
C ARG A 124 -7.14 26.43 10.03
N VAL A 125 -5.90 25.97 9.96
CA VAL A 125 -5.14 25.90 8.71
C VAL A 125 -5.11 24.46 8.22
N ASN A 126 -5.56 24.27 6.99
CA ASN A 126 -5.42 23.02 6.25
C ASN A 126 -4.25 23.14 5.29
N LEU A 127 -3.35 22.16 5.31
CA LEU A 127 -2.17 22.14 4.45
C LEU A 127 -2.43 21.29 3.20
N ASN A 128 -1.66 21.56 2.15
CA ASN A 128 -1.61 20.72 0.95
C ASN A 128 -0.86 19.39 1.25
N ASP A 129 0.27 19.47 1.95
CA ASP A 129 0.97 18.31 2.53
C ASP A 129 0.99 18.45 4.06
N PRO A 130 0.50 17.46 4.83
CA PRO A 130 0.59 17.46 6.28
C PRO A 130 2.03 17.64 6.82
N SER A 131 3.04 17.28 6.04
CA SER A 131 4.46 17.36 6.39
C SER A 131 4.99 18.81 6.41
N ASP A 132 4.29 19.76 5.79
CA ASP A 132 4.69 21.16 5.72
C ASP A 132 4.36 21.96 7.00
N TYR A 133 3.83 21.31 8.04
CA TYR A 133 3.40 21.97 9.28
C TYR A 133 4.52 22.71 10.00
N GLU A 134 5.76 22.21 9.95
CA GLU A 134 6.92 22.86 10.55
C GLU A 134 7.18 24.24 9.95
N LEU A 135 6.99 24.38 8.62
CA LEU A 135 7.18 25.66 7.91
C LEU A 135 6.19 26.72 8.40
N ILE A 136 4.95 26.32 8.72
CA ILE A 136 3.94 27.23 9.27
C ILE A 136 4.29 27.62 10.70
N ILE A 137 4.75 26.67 11.53
CA ILE A 137 5.18 26.95 12.90
C ILE A 137 6.34 27.95 12.89
N GLU A 138 7.35 27.74 12.04
CA GLU A 138 8.51 28.62 11.93
C GLU A 138 8.11 30.03 11.46
N ARG A 139 7.23 30.15 10.45
CA ARG A 139 6.76 31.45 9.94
C ARG A 139 5.93 32.23 10.97
N MET A 140 5.22 31.52 11.84
CA MET A 140 4.35 32.11 12.85
C MET A 140 5.06 32.34 14.19
N ASP A 141 6.27 31.82 14.35
CA ASP A 141 7.08 32.04 15.55
C ASP A 141 7.37 33.54 15.75
N GLY A 142 7.15 34.02 16.98
CA GLY A 142 7.31 35.43 17.32
C GLY A 142 6.22 36.39 16.78
N ASN A 143 5.16 35.90 16.12
CA ASN A 143 4.07 36.77 15.68
C ASN A 143 3.20 37.23 16.88
N PRO A 144 3.05 38.54 17.13
CA PRO A 144 2.33 39.05 18.30
C PRO A 144 0.81 38.77 18.29
N ALA A 145 0.24 38.41 17.13
CA ALA A 145 -1.16 38.02 17.01
C ALA A 145 -1.41 36.54 17.35
N VAL A 146 -0.35 35.74 17.52
CA VAL A 146 -0.40 34.31 17.81
C VAL A 146 -0.11 34.08 19.28
N LYS A 147 -1.03 33.40 19.97
CA LYS A 147 -0.87 32.99 21.38
C LYS A 147 -0.19 31.64 21.48
N GLU A 148 -0.64 30.68 20.69
CA GLU A 148 -0.18 29.30 20.74
C GLU A 148 -0.49 28.59 19.42
N ILE A 149 0.37 27.68 18.99
CA ILE A 149 0.16 26.86 17.80
C ILE A 149 0.08 25.40 18.24
N ARG A 150 -1.02 24.73 17.89
CA ARG A 150 -1.17 23.28 18.06
C ARG A 150 -1.24 22.62 16.70
N THR A 151 -0.57 21.48 16.56
CA THR A 151 -0.53 20.75 15.29
C THR A 151 -0.85 19.28 15.50
N SER A 152 -1.59 18.73 14.54
CA SER A 152 -1.77 17.29 14.38
C SER A 152 -0.74 16.71 13.38
N GLY A 153 0.06 17.59 12.74
CA GLY A 153 1.05 17.26 11.72
C GLY A 153 2.11 16.29 12.22
N GLU A 154 2.70 16.52 13.39
CA GLU A 154 3.72 15.64 13.99
C GLU A 154 3.22 14.19 14.16
N ALA A 155 1.98 14.01 14.63
CA ALA A 155 1.38 12.69 14.80
C ALA A 155 1.12 12.01 13.45
N ILE A 156 0.65 12.78 12.46
CA ILE A 156 0.43 12.30 11.09
C ILE A 156 1.76 11.90 10.44
N GLU A 157 2.79 12.73 10.54
CA GLU A 157 4.13 12.47 9.99
C GLU A 157 4.76 11.23 10.62
N ARG A 158 4.66 11.08 11.95
CA ARG A 158 5.09 9.84 12.64
C ARG A 158 4.35 8.62 12.11
N LEU A 159 3.05 8.71 11.89
CA LEU A 159 2.27 7.60 11.35
C LEU A 159 2.65 7.28 9.89
N LEU A 160 2.87 8.29 9.06
CA LEU A 160 3.30 8.14 7.67
C LEU A 160 4.72 7.56 7.57
N SER A 161 5.65 8.02 8.41
CA SER A 161 7.04 7.52 8.45
C SER A 161 7.13 6.08 8.96
N LEU A 162 6.34 5.71 9.98
CA LEU A 162 6.19 4.33 10.43
C LEU A 162 5.63 3.45 9.32
N THR A 163 4.57 3.91 8.64
CA THR A 163 3.98 3.19 7.50
C THR A 163 5.00 3.01 6.38
N ASN A 164 5.77 4.05 6.03
CA ASN A 164 6.79 3.97 4.99
C ASN A 164 7.92 2.99 5.38
N THR A 165 8.34 2.98 6.64
CA THR A 165 9.33 2.02 7.16
C THR A 165 8.83 0.58 7.06
N LEU A 166 7.57 0.35 7.44
CA LEU A 166 6.91 -0.95 7.27
C LEU A 166 6.84 -1.36 5.80
N VAL A 167 6.49 -0.42 4.91
CA VAL A 167 6.43 -0.68 3.46
C VAL A 167 7.78 -1.09 2.89
N ILE A 168 8.85 -0.35 3.23
CA ILE A 168 10.21 -0.63 2.75
C ILE A 168 10.69 -1.99 3.28
N SER A 169 10.48 -2.26 4.57
CA SER A 169 10.88 -3.54 5.17
C SER A 169 10.13 -4.73 4.56
N ALA A 170 8.80 -4.67 4.47
CA ALA A 170 7.99 -5.73 3.89
C ALA A 170 8.28 -5.94 2.40
N SER A 171 8.51 -4.86 1.65
CA SER A 171 8.92 -4.95 0.23
C SER A 171 10.29 -5.61 0.08
N THR A 172 11.22 -5.34 0.99
CA THR A 172 12.54 -6.00 1.02
C THR A 172 12.40 -7.50 1.28
N PHE A 173 11.58 -7.90 2.26
CA PHE A 173 11.29 -9.31 2.51
C PHE A 173 10.60 -9.99 1.32
N ALA A 174 9.63 -9.32 0.70
CA ALA A 174 8.97 -9.83 -0.50
C ALA A 174 9.98 -10.05 -1.65
N LEU A 175 10.90 -9.10 -1.88
CA LEU A 175 11.96 -9.27 -2.88
C LEU A 175 12.86 -10.46 -2.59
N LEU A 176 13.26 -10.68 -1.34
CA LEU A 176 14.08 -11.84 -0.95
C LEU A 176 13.35 -13.16 -1.20
N ILE A 177 12.07 -13.24 -0.83
CA ILE A 177 11.24 -14.44 -1.05
C ILE A 177 10.98 -14.65 -2.54
N GLY A 178 10.71 -13.57 -3.29
CA GLY A 178 10.57 -13.61 -4.75
C GLY A 178 11.86 -14.09 -5.43
N PHE A 179 13.02 -13.69 -4.94
CA PHE A 179 14.30 -14.21 -5.42
C PHE A 179 14.50 -15.69 -5.08
N ALA A 180 14.10 -16.13 -3.89
CA ALA A 180 14.09 -17.55 -3.53
C ALA A 180 13.16 -18.36 -4.46
N ALA A 181 11.95 -17.85 -4.73
CA ALA A 181 11.00 -18.45 -5.68
C ALA A 181 11.61 -18.55 -7.08
N PHE A 182 12.32 -17.52 -7.53
CA PHE A 182 13.01 -17.51 -8.82
C PHE A 182 14.04 -18.64 -8.93
N ILE A 183 14.86 -18.84 -7.89
CA ILE A 183 15.82 -19.96 -7.82
C ILE A 183 15.10 -21.30 -7.82
N LEU A 184 14.02 -21.43 -7.04
CA LEU A 184 13.23 -22.66 -6.99
C LEU A 184 12.66 -23.01 -8.37
N ILE A 185 12.09 -22.05 -9.11
CA ILE A 185 11.60 -22.26 -10.48
C ILE A 185 12.73 -22.79 -11.37
N ILE A 186 13.91 -22.15 -11.34
CA ILE A 186 15.06 -22.61 -12.14
C ILE A 186 15.40 -24.08 -11.82
N ASN A 187 15.42 -24.44 -10.53
CA ASN A 187 15.74 -25.80 -10.10
C ASN A 187 14.67 -26.81 -10.51
N THR A 188 13.39 -26.46 -10.37
CA THR A 188 12.26 -27.28 -10.81
C THR A 188 12.36 -27.55 -12.30
N LEU A 189 12.59 -26.51 -13.13
CA LEU A 189 12.72 -26.66 -14.57
C LEU A 189 13.92 -27.54 -14.97
N ARG A 190 15.05 -27.41 -14.27
CA ARG A 190 16.24 -28.27 -14.50
C ARG A 190 15.93 -29.73 -14.21
N LEU A 191 15.29 -30.02 -13.08
CA LEU A 191 14.94 -31.38 -12.69
C LEU A 191 13.90 -31.99 -13.64
N ALA A 192 12.88 -31.21 -14.01
CA ALA A 192 11.86 -31.62 -14.97
C ALA A 192 12.50 -31.95 -16.33
N ALA A 193 13.38 -31.10 -16.83
CA ALA A 193 14.07 -31.31 -18.09
C ALA A 193 15.05 -32.50 -18.05
N TYR A 194 15.77 -32.70 -16.94
CA TYR A 194 16.63 -33.88 -16.75
C TYR A 194 15.83 -35.18 -16.80
N SER A 195 14.65 -35.21 -16.15
CA SER A 195 13.76 -36.38 -16.18
C SER A 195 13.25 -36.71 -17.60
N LYS A 196 13.18 -35.70 -18.48
CA LYS A 196 12.73 -35.82 -19.88
C LYS A 196 13.87 -35.86 -20.90
N LYS A 197 15.13 -36.03 -20.47
CA LYS A 197 16.30 -35.97 -21.36
C LYS A 197 16.19 -36.91 -22.57
N LYS A 198 15.67 -38.13 -22.39
CA LYS A 198 15.47 -39.10 -23.49
C LYS A 198 14.42 -38.63 -24.49
N GLU A 199 13.27 -38.13 -24.02
CA GLU A 199 12.19 -37.60 -24.87
C GLU A 199 12.68 -36.38 -25.67
N ILE A 200 13.38 -35.45 -25.00
CA ILE A 200 13.96 -34.26 -25.64
C ILE A 200 14.97 -34.65 -26.73
N LYS A 201 15.80 -35.68 -26.48
CA LYS A 201 16.77 -36.17 -27.48
C LYS A 201 16.06 -36.73 -28.72
N ILE A 202 14.99 -37.52 -28.53
CA ILE A 202 14.19 -38.05 -29.65
C ILE A 202 13.54 -36.90 -30.43
N MET A 203 12.94 -35.92 -29.74
CA MET A 203 12.33 -34.74 -30.36
C MET A 203 13.33 -33.95 -31.21
N ARG A 204 14.58 -33.82 -30.76
CA ARG A 204 15.65 -33.20 -31.55
C ARG A 204 16.03 -34.00 -32.79
N LEU A 205 16.10 -35.32 -32.70
CA LEU A 205 16.45 -36.20 -33.82
C LEU A 205 15.40 -36.16 -34.95
N VAL A 206 14.13 -35.93 -34.62
CA VAL A 206 13.05 -35.78 -35.61
C VAL A 206 12.87 -34.33 -36.09
N GLY A 207 13.78 -33.41 -35.75
CA GLY A 207 13.79 -32.04 -36.25
C GLY A 207 12.87 -31.05 -35.53
N ALA A 208 12.43 -31.34 -34.29
CA ALA A 208 11.61 -30.40 -33.54
C ALA A 208 12.37 -29.10 -33.21
N SER A 209 11.71 -27.95 -33.38
CA SER A 209 12.30 -26.65 -33.08
C SER A 209 12.61 -26.48 -31.58
N SER A 210 13.66 -25.72 -31.25
CA SER A 210 14.02 -25.46 -29.85
C SER A 210 12.89 -24.81 -29.07
N THR A 211 12.09 -23.94 -29.70
CA THR A 211 10.92 -23.31 -29.08
C THR A 211 9.85 -24.33 -28.69
N TYR A 212 9.60 -25.33 -29.54
CA TYR A 212 8.63 -26.39 -29.25
C TYR A 212 9.03 -27.22 -28.03
N ILE A 213 10.34 -27.44 -27.84
CA ILE A 213 10.87 -28.15 -26.67
C ILE A 213 10.77 -27.27 -25.40
N ARG A 214 10.93 -25.95 -25.52
CA ARG A 214 10.91 -24.99 -24.40
C ARG A 214 9.51 -24.68 -23.88
N LEU A 215 8.51 -24.68 -24.76
CA LEU A 215 7.17 -24.20 -24.45
C LEU A 215 6.55 -24.81 -23.18
N PRO A 216 6.58 -26.15 -22.96
CA PRO A 216 5.96 -26.75 -21.78
C PRO A 216 6.52 -26.23 -20.46
N PHE A 217 7.84 -25.97 -20.42
CA PHE A 217 8.55 -25.43 -19.26
C PHE A 217 8.30 -23.94 -19.03
N ILE A 218 8.05 -23.18 -20.11
CA ILE A 218 7.61 -21.78 -20.01
C ILE A 218 6.22 -21.71 -19.39
N PHE A 219 5.31 -22.56 -19.88
CA PHE A 219 3.97 -22.65 -19.30
C PHE A 219 4.01 -23.09 -17.84
N GLU A 220 4.85 -24.06 -17.48
CA GLU A 220 5.02 -24.53 -16.09
C GLU A 220 5.36 -23.37 -15.13
N ALA A 221 6.40 -22.59 -15.46
CA ALA A 221 6.80 -21.44 -14.64
C ALA A 221 5.72 -20.35 -14.55
N VAL A 222 5.05 -20.05 -15.67
CA VAL A 222 3.97 -19.03 -15.71
C VAL A 222 2.74 -19.50 -14.93
N PHE A 223 2.38 -20.79 -14.99
CA PHE A 223 1.26 -21.32 -14.22
C PHE A 223 1.56 -21.32 -12.73
N GLU A 224 2.76 -21.73 -12.31
CA GLU A 224 3.15 -21.68 -10.91
C GLU A 224 3.10 -20.26 -10.35
N SER A 225 3.62 -19.27 -11.08
CA SER A 225 3.62 -17.88 -10.64
C SER A 225 2.21 -17.26 -10.61
N LEU A 226 1.38 -17.58 -11.61
CA LEU A 226 -0.01 -17.13 -11.67
C LEU A 226 -0.86 -17.74 -10.55
N ILE A 227 -0.74 -19.05 -10.29
CA ILE A 227 -1.50 -19.71 -9.22
C ILE A 227 -1.13 -19.12 -7.88
N GLY A 228 0.17 -19.01 -7.57
CA GLY A 228 0.63 -18.43 -6.31
C GLY A 228 0.12 -17.00 -6.11
N THR A 229 0.23 -16.16 -7.15
CA THR A 229 -0.23 -14.77 -7.11
C THR A 229 -1.75 -14.66 -7.02
N SER A 230 -2.50 -15.51 -7.72
CA SER A 230 -3.97 -15.50 -7.68
C SER A 230 -4.49 -15.85 -6.29
N ILE A 231 -3.89 -16.86 -5.65
CA ILE A 231 -4.23 -17.22 -4.27
C ILE A 231 -3.84 -16.08 -3.32
N ALA A 232 -2.65 -15.51 -3.47
CA ALA A 232 -2.20 -14.38 -2.66
C ALA A 232 -3.15 -13.18 -2.70
N VAL A 233 -3.53 -12.78 -3.92
CA VAL A 233 -4.48 -11.67 -4.11
C VAL A 233 -5.85 -12.04 -3.55
N GLY A 234 -6.36 -13.24 -3.82
CA GLY A 234 -7.65 -13.70 -3.27
C GLY A 234 -7.69 -13.68 -1.75
N LEU A 235 -6.61 -14.13 -1.08
CA LEU A 235 -6.47 -14.02 0.38
C LEU A 235 -6.40 -12.56 0.83
N GLY A 236 -5.66 -11.71 0.12
CA GLY A 236 -5.56 -10.29 0.42
C GLY A 236 -6.91 -9.58 0.34
N TRP A 237 -7.69 -9.83 -0.71
CA TRP A 237 -9.07 -9.34 -0.83
C TRP A 237 -9.94 -9.83 0.33
N GLY A 238 -9.86 -11.12 0.67
CA GLY A 238 -10.61 -11.69 1.79
C GLY A 238 -10.30 -11.01 3.13
N ILE A 239 -9.03 -10.68 3.39
CA ILE A 239 -8.62 -9.95 4.60
C ILE A 239 -9.17 -8.53 4.61
N ILE A 240 -9.10 -7.81 3.49
CA ILE A 240 -9.62 -6.44 3.39
C ILE A 240 -11.14 -6.45 3.63
N GLU A 241 -11.86 -7.35 2.98
CA GLU A 241 -13.33 -7.44 3.10
C GLU A 241 -13.76 -7.86 4.51
N TYR A 242 -13.04 -8.78 5.14
CA TYR A 242 -13.26 -9.15 6.55
C TYR A 242 -13.00 -7.98 7.49
N SER A 243 -11.97 -7.18 7.21
CA SER A 243 -11.59 -6.03 8.03
C SER A 243 -12.62 -4.90 7.94
N LYS A 244 -13.25 -4.68 6.77
CA LYS A 244 -14.34 -3.72 6.60
C LYS A 244 -15.57 -4.02 7.48
N ASN A 245 -15.91 -5.31 7.63
CA ASN A 245 -17.09 -5.76 8.37
C ASN A 245 -16.86 -5.93 9.88
N SER A 246 -15.64 -5.71 10.36
CA SER A 246 -15.30 -5.84 11.78
C SER A 246 -15.61 -4.54 12.52
N ILE A 247 -16.27 -4.65 13.68
CA ILE A 247 -16.72 -3.54 14.57
C ILE A 247 -15.60 -2.51 14.90
N VAL A 248 -14.33 -2.91 14.76
CA VAL A 248 -13.14 -2.06 14.98
C VAL A 248 -13.04 -0.92 13.94
N ALA A 249 -13.67 -1.03 12.76
CA ALA A 249 -13.66 -0.02 11.71
C ALA A 249 -14.44 1.27 12.06
N GLU A 250 -15.34 1.23 13.04
CA GLU A 250 -16.13 2.42 13.42
C GLU A 250 -15.35 3.45 14.26
N SER A 251 -14.20 3.09 14.85
CA SER A 251 -13.64 3.90 15.96
C SER A 251 -12.39 4.72 15.65
N ILE A 252 -11.47 4.32 14.76
CA ILE A 252 -10.18 5.05 14.57
C ILE A 252 -9.68 5.05 13.11
N PHE A 253 -9.90 3.99 12.32
CA PHE A 253 -9.44 3.93 10.93
C PHE A 253 -10.56 3.42 10.04
N ASP A 254 -11.11 4.28 9.19
CA ASP A 254 -12.08 3.85 8.19
C ASP A 254 -11.33 3.10 7.09
N ILE A 255 -11.48 1.78 7.02
CA ILE A 255 -10.76 0.92 6.07
C ILE A 255 -11.42 1.03 4.68
N THR A 256 -11.50 2.25 4.15
CA THR A 256 -12.01 2.55 2.82
C THR A 256 -10.85 2.57 1.83
N ILE A 257 -10.66 1.46 1.12
CA ILE A 257 -9.93 1.44 -0.15
C ILE A 257 -10.95 1.51 -1.29
N SER A 258 -10.63 2.28 -2.33
CA SER A 258 -11.37 2.25 -3.60
C SER A 258 -11.24 0.87 -4.25
N ASP A 259 -12.37 0.23 -4.57
CA ASP A 259 -12.38 -1.05 -5.29
C ASP A 259 -11.64 -0.96 -6.63
N SER A 260 -11.67 0.20 -7.30
CA SER A 260 -10.91 0.45 -8.53
C SER A 260 -9.40 0.32 -8.32
N TYR A 261 -8.89 0.78 -7.17
CA TYR A 261 -7.47 0.63 -6.81
C TYR A 261 -7.10 -0.83 -6.57
N LEU A 262 -7.95 -1.60 -5.87
CA LEU A 262 -7.70 -3.03 -5.64
C LEU A 262 -7.71 -3.84 -6.92
N ILE A 263 -8.64 -3.55 -7.83
CA ILE A 263 -8.70 -4.19 -9.16
C ILE A 263 -7.44 -3.84 -9.95
N TYR A 264 -7.03 -2.56 -9.96
CA TYR A 264 -5.79 -2.14 -10.61
C TYR A 264 -4.57 -2.88 -10.05
N LEU A 265 -4.40 -2.91 -8.72
CA LEU A 265 -3.30 -3.61 -8.04
C LEU A 265 -3.29 -5.11 -8.38
N THR A 266 -4.47 -5.74 -8.41
CA THR A 266 -4.65 -7.15 -8.78
C THR A 266 -4.16 -7.41 -10.20
N LEU A 267 -4.58 -6.60 -11.17
CA LEU A 267 -4.18 -6.73 -12.57
C LEU A 267 -2.67 -6.54 -12.73
N VAL A 268 -2.09 -5.53 -12.07
CA VAL A 268 -0.65 -5.28 -12.09
C VAL A 268 0.13 -6.47 -11.52
N LEU A 269 -0.31 -7.04 -10.39
CA LEU A 269 0.37 -8.19 -9.80
C LEU A 269 0.26 -9.43 -10.68
N LEU A 270 -0.92 -9.72 -11.25
CA LEU A 270 -1.09 -10.84 -12.18
C LEU A 270 -0.20 -10.68 -13.42
N LEU A 271 -0.16 -9.49 -14.03
CA LEU A 271 0.74 -9.20 -15.15
C LEU A 271 2.21 -9.35 -14.76
N SER A 272 2.60 -8.84 -13.58
CA SER A 272 3.97 -8.98 -13.07
C SER A 272 4.35 -10.44 -12.86
N SER A 273 3.41 -11.29 -12.43
CA SER A 273 3.65 -12.72 -12.21
C SER A 273 3.86 -13.48 -13.53
N ILE A 274 3.20 -13.08 -14.61
CA ILE A 274 3.44 -13.63 -15.96
C ILE A 274 4.85 -13.27 -16.40
N ILE A 275 5.23 -11.99 -16.28
CA ILE A 275 6.57 -11.51 -16.65
C ILE A 275 7.64 -12.23 -15.82
N PHE A 276 7.41 -12.39 -14.52
CA PHE A 276 8.30 -13.10 -13.61
C PHE A 276 8.47 -14.58 -14.03
N GLY A 277 7.38 -15.29 -14.31
CA GLY A 277 7.42 -16.68 -14.77
C GLY A 277 8.15 -16.84 -16.12
N LEU A 278 7.88 -15.95 -17.07
CA LEU A 278 8.59 -15.91 -18.36
C LEU A 278 10.09 -15.68 -18.16
N PHE A 279 10.47 -14.73 -17.30
CA PHE A 279 11.86 -14.38 -17.03
C PHE A 279 12.60 -15.54 -16.32
N ALA A 280 12.00 -16.13 -15.30
CA ALA A 280 12.53 -17.30 -14.61
C ALA A 280 12.74 -18.48 -15.55
N SER A 281 11.76 -18.73 -16.42
CA SER A 281 11.84 -19.80 -17.41
C SER A 281 12.94 -19.57 -18.45
N PHE A 282 13.06 -18.33 -18.94
CA PHE A 282 14.11 -17.96 -19.89
C PHE A 282 15.52 -18.24 -19.33
N VAL A 283 15.76 -17.88 -18.06
CA VAL A 283 17.03 -18.12 -17.38
C VAL A 283 17.24 -19.61 -17.09
N GLY A 284 16.21 -20.30 -16.61
CA GLY A 284 16.29 -21.71 -16.22
C GLY A 284 16.57 -22.65 -17.40
N ILE A 285 15.91 -22.43 -18.54
CA ILE A 285 15.97 -23.35 -19.69
C ILE A 285 17.20 -23.09 -20.57
N ARG A 286 17.72 -21.85 -20.64
CA ARG A 286 18.88 -21.52 -21.49
C ARG A 286 20.07 -22.44 -21.23
N LYS A 287 20.30 -22.82 -19.97
CA LYS A 287 21.40 -23.71 -19.59
C LYS A 287 21.12 -25.18 -19.97
N VAL A 288 19.90 -25.66 -19.78
CA VAL A 288 19.56 -27.09 -19.95
C VAL A 288 19.51 -27.55 -21.40
N LEU A 289 19.22 -26.66 -22.34
CA LEU A 289 19.17 -27.01 -23.76
C LEU A 289 20.50 -26.78 -24.50
N ASN A 290 21.43 -26.06 -23.90
CA ASN A 290 22.76 -25.87 -24.48
C ASN A 290 23.76 -26.97 -24.04
N ASP A 291 23.41 -27.72 -22.98
CA ASP A 291 24.09 -28.96 -22.53
C ASP A 291 23.42 -30.23 -23.14
#